data_AF-A0A3A0AGD2-F1
#
_entry.id   AF-A0A3A0AGD2-F1
#
_cell.length_a   1.000
_cell.length_b   1.000
_cell.length_c   1.000
_cell.angle_alpha   90.00
_cell.angle_beta   90.00
_cell.angle_gamma   90.00
#
_symmetry.space_group_name_H-M   'P 1'
#
loop_
_entity.id
_entity.type
_entity.pdbx_description
1 polymer ?
#
loop_
_entity_poly.entity_id
_entity_poly.type
_entity_poly.pdbx_seq_one_letter_code
_entity_poly.pdbx_strand_id
1 'polypeptide(L)'
;MSTPNESLVQQIRDTVLRMVRTPTRALEPVEEQSDKTRESVRQLSRSRVSQLLRQLRAAHGRTYADIQEQTGFSQQMLYDVEYKDRRLSLDELRILAQCYSVTVNDILGVDIDT
;
A
#
# COMPACT_ATOMS: atom_id res chain seq x y z
N MET A 1 -12.37 41.84 -49.60
CA MET A 1 -10.92 41.88 -49.30
C MET A 1 -10.78 42.44 -47.89
N SER A 2 -10.68 41.58 -46.88
CA SER A 2 -10.56 42.03 -45.49
C SER A 2 -9.20 42.68 -45.28
N THR A 3 -9.17 43.83 -44.62
CA THR A 3 -7.93 44.57 -44.41
C THR A 3 -7.02 43.81 -43.43
N PRO A 4 -5.69 43.89 -43.58
CA PRO A 4 -4.75 43.15 -42.72
C PRO A 4 -4.95 43.41 -41.22
N ASN A 5 -5.50 44.56 -40.85
CA ASN A 5 -5.82 44.91 -39.46
C ASN A 5 -6.97 44.09 -38.87
N GLU A 6 -8.01 43.77 -39.65
CA GLU A 6 -9.13 42.93 -39.18
C GLU A 6 -8.68 41.50 -38.90
N SER A 7 -7.80 40.94 -39.74
CA SER A 7 -7.26 39.60 -39.56
C SER A 7 -6.42 39.49 -38.28
N LEU A 8 -5.68 40.55 -37.94
CA LEU A 8 -4.80 40.59 -36.78
C LEU A 8 -5.60 40.73 -35.48
N VAL A 9 -6.64 41.57 -35.50
CA VAL A 9 -7.60 41.69 -34.38
C VAL A 9 -8.34 40.37 -34.16
N GLN A 10 -8.74 39.68 -35.23
CA GLN A 10 -9.43 38.39 -35.13
C GLN A 10 -8.51 37.31 -34.53
N GLN A 11 -7.24 37.24 -34.94
CA GLN A 11 -6.27 36.30 -34.39
C GLN A 11 -5.98 36.55 -32.90
N ILE A 12 -5.85 37.83 -32.49
CA ILE A 12 -5.66 38.16 -31.07
C ILE A 12 -6.89 37.73 -30.27
N ARG A 13 -8.10 38.00 -30.78
CA ARG A 13 -9.36 37.63 -30.12
C ARG A 13 -9.49 36.12 -29.96
N ASP A 14 -9.19 35.36 -31.01
CA ASP A 14 -9.20 33.89 -30.99
C ASP A 14 -8.15 33.33 -30.02
N THR A 15 -6.98 33.95 -29.93
CA THR A 15 -5.91 33.55 -29.01
C THR A 15 -6.31 33.80 -27.55
N VAL A 16 -6.89 34.96 -27.26
CA VAL A 16 -7.39 35.30 -25.91
C VAL A 16 -8.54 34.38 -25.52
N LEU A 17 -9.48 34.09 -26.42
CA LEU A 17 -10.57 33.16 -26.16
C LEU A 17 -10.08 31.72 -25.89
N ARG A 18 -9.01 31.28 -26.55
CA ARG A 18 -8.36 29.99 -26.24
C ARG A 18 -7.67 30.00 -24.88
N MET A 19 -7.03 31.10 -24.48
CA MET A 19 -6.43 31.22 -23.15
C MET A 19 -7.48 31.22 -22.03
N VAL A 20 -8.61 31.92 -22.21
CA VAL A 20 -9.71 31.95 -21.23
C VAL A 20 -10.40 30.59 -21.09
N ARG A 21 -10.40 29.77 -22.15
CA ARG A 21 -10.94 28.41 -22.16
C ARG A 21 -9.91 27.33 -21.82
N THR A 22 -8.65 27.69 -21.60
CA THR A 22 -7.67 26.72 -21.13
C THR A 22 -8.11 26.37 -19.71
N PRO A 23 -8.54 25.12 -19.44
CA PRO A 23 -8.90 24.74 -18.09
C PRO A 23 -7.68 25.01 -17.23
N THR A 24 -7.81 25.92 -16.26
CA THR A 24 -6.81 26.14 -15.23
C THR A 24 -6.37 24.77 -14.78
N ARG A 25 -5.11 24.42 -15.08
CA ARG A 25 -4.52 23.15 -14.66
C ARG A 25 -4.79 23.07 -13.17
N ALA A 26 -5.70 22.17 -12.76
CA ALA A 26 -6.01 21.97 -11.37
C ALA A 26 -4.69 21.60 -10.70
N LEU A 27 -4.13 22.53 -9.92
CA LEU A 27 -2.85 22.35 -9.25
C LEU A 27 -2.96 21.42 -8.04
N GLU A 28 -4.18 20.96 -7.71
CA GLU A 28 -4.42 19.99 -6.65
C GLU A 28 -5.35 18.91 -7.18
N PRO A 29 -4.85 17.66 -7.30
CA PRO A 29 -5.00 16.68 -6.23
C PRO A 29 -3.80 15.71 -6.13
N VAL A 30 -2.73 16.06 -5.43
CA VAL A 30 -1.62 15.11 -5.20
C VAL A 30 -1.83 14.34 -3.89
N GLU A 31 -2.38 14.97 -2.86
CA GLU A 31 -2.44 14.38 -1.51
C GLU A 31 -3.43 13.20 -1.43
N GLU A 32 -4.69 13.37 -1.84
CA GLU A 32 -5.71 12.30 -1.74
C GLU A 32 -5.35 11.04 -2.55
N GLN A 33 -4.73 11.21 -3.72
CA GLN A 33 -4.28 10.09 -4.54
C GLN A 33 -3.14 9.35 -3.85
N SER A 34 -2.22 10.09 -3.23
CA SER A 34 -1.07 9.51 -2.51
C SER A 34 -1.50 8.71 -1.27
N ASP A 35 -2.52 9.17 -0.54
CA ASP A 35 -3.05 8.47 0.63
C ASP A 35 -3.73 7.15 0.23
N LYS A 36 -4.53 7.18 -0.84
CA LYS A 36 -5.14 5.96 -1.39
C LYS A 36 -4.08 4.95 -1.85
N THR A 37 -3.02 5.42 -2.50
CA THR A 37 -1.89 4.54 -2.88
C THR A 37 -1.21 3.94 -1.65
N ARG A 38 -0.92 4.74 -0.62
CA ARG A 38 -0.31 4.25 0.63
C ARG A 38 -1.19 3.22 1.33
N GLU A 39 -2.49 3.45 1.40
CA GLU A 39 -3.42 2.48 2.00
C GLU A 39 -3.48 1.18 1.20
N SER A 40 -3.51 1.27 -0.13
CA SER A 40 -3.48 0.09 -1.01
C SER A 40 -2.20 -0.72 -0.81
N VAL A 41 -1.04 -0.06 -0.71
CA VAL A 41 0.25 -0.71 -0.41
C VAL A 41 0.21 -1.36 0.96
N ARG A 42 -0.30 -0.68 2.00
CA ARG A 42 -0.44 -1.24 3.35
C ARG A 42 -1.32 -2.48 3.37
N GLN A 43 -2.42 -2.48 2.62
CA GLN A 43 -3.31 -3.64 2.52
C GLN A 43 -2.64 -4.80 1.78
N LEU A 44 -1.98 -4.53 0.66
CA LEU A 44 -1.25 -5.56 -0.10
C LEU A 44 -0.14 -6.21 0.73
N SER A 45 0.66 -5.40 1.42
CA SER A 45 1.74 -5.89 2.29
C SER A 45 1.19 -6.77 3.42
N ARG A 46 0.09 -6.37 4.06
CA ARG A 46 -0.54 -7.20 5.11
C ARG A 46 -1.05 -8.53 4.56
N SER A 47 -1.74 -8.51 3.41
CA SER A 47 -2.24 -9.72 2.77
C SER A 47 -1.11 -10.71 2.45
N ARG A 48 0.02 -10.21 1.94
CA ARG A 48 1.23 -11.02 1.70
C ARG A 48 1.75 -11.65 2.98
N VAL A 49 1.90 -10.86 4.05
CA VAL A 49 2.40 -11.35 5.35
C VAL A 49 1.47 -12.43 5.92
N SER A 50 0.15 -12.20 5.93
CA SER A 50 -0.84 -13.18 6.37
C SER A 50 -0.77 -14.50 5.60
N GLN A 51 -0.62 -14.41 4.27
CA GLN A 51 -0.47 -15.60 3.42
C GLN A 51 0.83 -16.35 3.71
N LEU A 52 1.94 -15.63 3.86
CA LEU A 52 3.25 -16.25 4.14
C LEU A 52 3.27 -16.93 5.51
N LEU A 53 2.73 -16.29 6.55
CA LEU A 53 2.63 -16.89 7.89
C LEU A 53 1.81 -18.20 7.87
N ARG A 54 0.71 -18.22 7.12
CA ARG A 54 -0.09 -19.44 6.93
C ARG A 54 0.71 -20.54 6.21
N GLN A 55 1.47 -20.18 5.18
CA GLN A 55 2.33 -21.12 4.46
C GLN A 55 3.43 -21.67 5.35
N LEU A 56 4.09 -20.82 6.15
CA LEU A 56 5.09 -21.25 7.14
C LEU A 56 4.47 -22.21 8.14
N ARG A 57 3.31 -21.88 8.71
CA ARG A 57 2.63 -22.79 9.63
C ARG A 57 2.35 -24.16 9.01
N ALA A 58 1.83 -24.18 7.78
CA ALA A 58 1.53 -25.41 7.05
C ALA A 58 2.80 -26.21 6.72
N ALA A 59 3.86 -25.54 6.27
CA ALA A 59 5.15 -26.16 5.92
C ALA A 59 5.82 -26.81 7.13
N HIS A 60 5.70 -26.20 8.31
CA HIS A 60 6.21 -26.75 9.56
C HIS A 60 5.26 -27.75 10.23
N GLY A 61 4.08 -28.01 9.65
CA GLY A 61 3.10 -28.95 10.20
C GLY A 61 2.52 -28.54 11.56
N ARG A 62 2.56 -27.25 11.92
CA ARG A 62 2.17 -26.77 13.25
C ARG A 62 0.69 -26.45 13.36
N THR A 63 0.11 -26.84 14.49
CA THR A 63 -1.22 -26.43 14.91
C THR A 63 -1.17 -25.06 15.61
N TYR A 64 -2.34 -24.42 15.77
CA TYR A 64 -2.41 -23.20 16.56
C TYR A 64 -2.08 -23.43 18.04
N ALA A 65 -2.33 -24.63 18.56
CA ALA A 65 -1.95 -24.99 19.92
C ALA A 65 -0.43 -25.02 20.10
N ASP A 66 0.30 -25.59 19.13
CA ASP A 66 1.77 -25.65 19.17
C ASP A 66 2.37 -24.24 19.14
N ILE A 67 1.82 -23.34 18.32
CA ILE A 67 2.30 -21.96 18.23
C ILE A 67 1.96 -21.19 19.51
N GLN A 68 0.76 -21.41 20.07
CA GLN A 68 0.36 -20.80 21.32
C GLN A 68 1.30 -21.19 22.46
N GLU A 69 1.67 -22.48 22.56
CA GLU A 69 2.59 -22.96 23.59
C GLU A 69 3.97 -22.29 23.47
N GLN A 70 4.46 -22.07 22.26
CA GLN A 70 5.78 -21.47 22.04
C GLN A 70 5.81 -19.94 22.13
N THR A 71 4.73 -19.26 21.75
CA THR A 71 4.70 -17.80 21.59
C THR A 71 3.84 -17.09 22.63
N GLY A 72 2.94 -17.81 23.29
CA GLY A 72 1.91 -17.25 24.17
C GLY A 72 0.73 -16.60 23.43
N PHE A 73 0.73 -16.56 22.09
CA PHE A 73 -0.37 -15.97 21.33
C PHE A 73 -1.61 -16.85 21.34
N SER A 74 -2.77 -16.25 21.54
CA SER A 74 -4.04 -16.99 21.51
C SER A 74 -4.32 -17.53 20.11
N GLN A 75 -4.95 -18.70 20.02
CA GLN A 75 -5.32 -19.31 18.73
C GLN A 75 -6.23 -18.39 17.91
N GLN A 76 -7.10 -17.62 18.58
CA GLN A 76 -7.95 -16.63 17.94
C GLN A 76 -7.13 -15.51 17.27
N MET A 77 -6.10 -15.00 17.96
CA MET A 77 -5.20 -14.00 17.40
C MET A 77 -4.47 -14.53 16.17
N LEU A 78 -3.93 -15.76 16.25
CA LEU A 78 -3.26 -16.41 15.12
C LEU A 78 -4.20 -16.58 13.91
N TYR A 79 -5.44 -17.01 14.15
CA TYR A 79 -6.46 -17.11 13.12
C TYR A 79 -6.78 -15.74 12.49
N ASP A 80 -6.97 -14.71 13.31
CA ASP A 80 -7.31 -13.38 12.82
C ASP A 80 -6.16 -12.74 12.02
N VAL A 81 -4.91 -13.03 12.38
CA VAL A 81 -3.72 -12.63 11.61
C VAL A 81 -3.69 -13.34 10.26
N GLU A 82 -3.93 -14.65 10.24
CA GLU A 82 -3.87 -15.41 9.00
C GLU A 82 -5.05 -15.10 8.06
N TYR A 83 -6.25 -14.83 8.57
CA TYR A 83 -7.49 -14.80 7.77
C TYR A 83 -8.28 -13.48 7.82
N LYS A 84 -8.11 -12.64 8.84
CA LYS A 84 -8.91 -11.41 9.03
C LYS A 84 -8.11 -10.11 8.93
N ASP A 85 -6.92 -10.16 8.33
CA ASP A 85 -6.10 -8.96 8.12
C ASP A 85 -5.80 -8.21 9.44
N ARG A 86 -5.72 -8.94 10.57
CA ARG A 86 -5.31 -8.36 11.85
C ARG A 86 -3.87 -7.86 11.71
N ARG A 87 -3.66 -6.60 12.11
CA ARG A 87 -2.33 -5.98 12.13
C ARG A 87 -1.47 -6.64 13.21
N LEU A 88 -0.24 -6.98 12.86
CA LEU A 88 0.79 -7.41 13.79
C LEU A 88 1.67 -6.21 14.18
N SER A 89 2.09 -6.15 15.45
CA SER A 89 3.22 -5.31 15.83
C SER A 89 4.53 -5.93 15.32
N LEU A 90 5.60 -5.14 15.25
CA LEU A 90 6.92 -5.65 14.87
C LEU A 90 7.43 -6.70 15.86
N ASP A 91 7.15 -6.53 17.16
CA ASP A 91 7.53 -7.49 18.19
C ASP A 91 6.74 -8.81 18.07
N GLU A 92 5.44 -8.73 17.80
CA GLU A 92 4.62 -9.92 17.54
C GLU A 92 5.16 -10.68 16.31
N LEU A 93 5.54 -9.95 15.25
CA LEU A 93 6.13 -10.53 14.05
C LEU A 93 7.49 -11.17 14.32
N ARG A 94 8.35 -10.55 15.15
CA ARG A 94 9.65 -11.11 15.57
C ARG A 94 9.49 -12.43 16.30
N ILE A 95 8.51 -12.52 17.21
CA ILE A 95 8.21 -13.75 17.95
C ILE A 95 7.76 -14.86 17.00
N LEU A 96 6.87 -14.53 16.03
CA LEU A 96 6.44 -15.49 15.01
C LEU A 96 7.61 -15.91 14.10
N ALA A 97 8.47 -14.98 13.70
CA ALA A 97 9.65 -15.27 12.87
C ALA A 97 10.58 -16.27 13.58
N GLN A 98 10.86 -16.03 14.88
CA GLN A 98 11.65 -16.94 15.70
C GLN A 98 10.98 -18.32 15.84
N CYS A 99 9.65 -18.36 16.04
CA CYS A 99 8.87 -19.59 16.12
C CYS A 99 9.02 -20.46 14.86
N TYR A 100 9.02 -19.83 13.68
CA TYR A 100 9.22 -20.50 12.38
C TYR A 100 10.69 -20.60 11.95
N SER A 101 11.64 -20.15 12.77
CA SER A 101 13.08 -20.16 12.43
C SER A 101 13.42 -19.41 11.12
N VAL A 102 12.73 -18.29 10.88
CA VAL A 102 12.97 -17.36 9.76
C VAL A 102 13.30 -15.97 10.29
N THR A 103 13.85 -15.10 9.45
CA THR A 103 14.07 -13.70 9.82
C THR A 103 12.83 -12.84 9.55
N VAL A 104 12.74 -11.68 10.19
CA VAL A 104 11.68 -10.71 9.89
C VAL A 104 11.80 -10.19 8.45
N ASN A 105 13.03 -10.03 7.95
CA ASN A 105 13.30 -9.58 6.59
C ASN A 105 12.78 -10.59 5.57
N ASP A 106 12.88 -11.90 5.84
CA ASP A 106 12.30 -12.94 4.98
C ASP A 106 10.78 -12.82 4.90
N ILE A 107 10.12 -12.49 6.01
CA ILE A 107 8.65 -12.34 6.06
C ILE A 107 8.20 -11.09 5.30
N LEU A 108 8.89 -9.96 5.49
CA LEU A 108 8.53 -8.69 4.88
C LEU A 108 9.03 -8.55 3.44
N GLY A 109 10.07 -9.30 3.07
CA GLY A 109 10.76 -9.21 1.78
C GLY A 109 11.56 -7.92 1.61
N VAL A 110 11.96 -7.27 2.70
CA VAL A 110 12.77 -6.03 2.75
C VAL A 110 13.69 -6.07 3.96
N ASP A 111 14.84 -5.41 3.85
CA ASP A 111 15.78 -5.24 4.97
C ASP A 111 15.37 -4.04 5.83
N ILE A 112 15.23 -4.24 7.15
CA ILE A 112 14.82 -3.19 8.09
C ILE A 112 16.00 -2.64 8.92
N ASP A 113 17.12 -3.35 8.99
CA ASP A 113 18.26 -3.04 9.88
C ASP A 113 19.38 -2.22 9.21
N THR A 114 19.06 -1.34 8.25
CA THR A 114 20.01 -0.33 7.71
C THR A 114 20.02 0.95 8.52
#